data_AF-A0A430GVB4-F1
#
_entry.id   AF-A0A430GVB4-F1
#
_cell.length_a   1.000
_cell.length_b   1.000
_cell.length_c   1.000
_cell.angle_alpha   90.00
_cell.angle_beta   90.00
_cell.angle_gamma   90.00
#
_symmetry.space_group_name_H-M   'P 1'
#
loop_
_entity.id
_entity.type
_entity.pdbx_description
1 polymer ?
#
loop_
_entity_poly.entity_id
_entity_poly.type
_entity_poly.pdbx_seq_one_letter_code
_entity_poly.pdbx_strand_id
1 'polypeptide(L)'
;MNLLQRRVAGMAALAICILLPIDSFAGSRSDHFVAWGSLGGGMESQEIAGKIKEFANSDRIDSACDIQWKNNDSMLYFNNRLLKIPDDLLRKVFIERDSESFSALSHVLRSFRHLETNARDGLDGIIFYDGERSFRMMSFTVGTRRVKTYPQVLKAPARAKEIERAFCSLLPPITRAP
;
A
#
# COMPACT_ATOMS: atom_id res chain seq x y z
N MET A 1 1.16 -45.84 -52.64
CA MET A 1 1.44 -44.96 -51.49
C MET A 1 0.44 -43.81 -51.55
N ASN A 2 -0.68 -43.92 -50.83
CA ASN A 2 -1.92 -43.21 -51.14
C ASN A 2 -1.94 -41.76 -50.63
N LEU A 3 -2.32 -40.82 -51.51
CA LEU A 3 -2.52 -39.39 -51.23
C LEU A 3 -3.50 -39.09 -50.08
N LEU A 4 -4.28 -40.09 -49.63
CA LEU A 4 -5.22 -39.95 -48.52
C LEU A 4 -4.53 -39.84 -47.15
N GLN A 5 -3.36 -40.45 -46.96
CA GLN A 5 -2.65 -40.44 -45.67
C GLN A 5 -1.99 -39.08 -45.35
N ARG A 6 -1.71 -38.25 -46.36
CA ARG A 6 -1.11 -36.91 -46.17
C ARG A 6 -2.10 -35.87 -45.63
N ARG A 7 -3.41 -36.03 -45.86
CA ARG A 7 -4.42 -35.04 -45.44
C ARG A 7 -4.80 -35.16 -43.96
N VAL A 8 -4.73 -36.35 -43.39
CA VAL A 8 -5.09 -36.59 -41.97
C VAL A 8 -4.02 -36.03 -41.03
N ALA A 9 -2.74 -36.10 -41.42
CA ALA A 9 -1.64 -35.52 -40.64
C ALA A 9 -1.68 -33.99 -40.60
N GLY A 10 -2.20 -33.33 -41.64
CA GLY A 10 -2.28 -31.86 -41.71
C GLY A 10 -3.37 -31.25 -40.82
N MET A 11 -4.52 -31.92 -40.67
CA MET A 11 -5.62 -31.40 -39.84
C MET A 11 -5.43 -31.69 -38.33
N ALA A 12 -4.69 -32.75 -37.97
CA ALA A 12 -4.37 -33.03 -36.57
C ALA A 12 -3.33 -32.03 -36.00
N ALA A 13 -2.40 -31.54 -36.83
CA ALA A 13 -1.39 -30.58 -36.41
C ALA A 13 -1.94 -29.16 -36.15
N LEU A 14 -3.03 -28.77 -36.83
CA LEU A 14 -3.64 -27.45 -36.66
C LEU A 14 -4.54 -27.36 -35.41
N ALA A 15 -5.12 -28.48 -34.96
CA ALA A 15 -6.01 -28.52 -33.80
C ALA A 15 -5.26 -28.45 -32.45
N ILE A 16 -3.99 -28.83 -32.41
CA ILE A 16 -3.18 -28.84 -31.17
C ILE A 16 -2.77 -27.41 -30.76
N CYS A 17 -2.68 -26.46 -31.70
CA CYS A 17 -2.28 -25.08 -31.40
C CYS A 17 -3.40 -24.20 -30.81
N ILE A 18 -4.65 -24.65 -30.80
CA ILE A 18 -5.81 -23.84 -30.35
C ILE A 18 -6.30 -24.27 -28.95
N LEU A 19 -5.81 -25.39 -28.42
CA LEU A 19 -6.31 -25.98 -27.16
C LEU A 19 -5.37 -25.83 -25.96
N LEU A 20 -4.25 -25.13 -26.10
CA LEU A 20 -3.47 -24.71 -24.93
C LEU A 20 -4.07 -23.39 -24.45
N PRO A 21 -4.75 -23.34 -23.28
CA PRO A 21 -5.07 -22.07 -22.68
C PRO A 21 -3.74 -21.37 -22.45
N ILE A 22 -3.49 -20.31 -23.21
CA ILE A 22 -2.46 -19.36 -22.85
C ILE A 22 -3.07 -18.67 -21.65
N ASP A 23 -2.86 -19.24 -20.47
CA ASP A 23 -3.15 -18.56 -19.22
C ASP A 23 -2.30 -17.29 -19.25
N SER A 24 -2.90 -16.19 -19.70
CA SER A 24 -2.36 -14.86 -19.50
C SER A 24 -2.34 -14.63 -18.00
N PHE A 25 -1.25 -15.05 -17.36
CA PHE A 25 -0.87 -14.54 -16.06
C PHE A 25 -0.57 -13.06 -16.24
N ALA A 26 -1.58 -12.22 -16.01
CA ALA A 26 -1.33 -10.84 -15.62
C ALA A 26 -0.39 -10.91 -14.41
N GLY A 27 0.84 -10.41 -14.56
CA GLY A 27 1.85 -10.50 -13.52
C GLY A 27 1.33 -9.92 -12.21
N SER A 28 1.61 -10.57 -11.09
CA SER A 28 1.26 -10.06 -9.77
C SER A 28 1.98 -8.73 -9.54
N ARG A 29 1.23 -7.64 -9.47
CA ARG A 29 1.74 -6.33 -9.08
C ARG A 29 2.14 -6.34 -7.61
N SER A 30 3.37 -5.92 -7.33
CA SER A 30 3.96 -5.90 -5.98
C SER A 30 4.36 -4.49 -5.54
N ASP A 31 3.83 -3.47 -6.22
CA ASP A 31 3.92 -2.06 -5.82
C ASP A 31 3.08 -1.77 -4.58
N HIS A 32 3.63 -1.02 -3.63
CA HIS A 32 2.92 -0.52 -2.46
C HIS A 32 2.57 0.95 -2.66
N PHE A 33 1.29 1.29 -2.63
CA PHE A 33 0.81 2.68 -2.63
C PHE A 33 0.18 2.99 -1.28
N VAL A 34 0.94 3.65 -0.42
CA VAL A 34 0.58 3.83 0.99
C VAL A 34 0.43 5.31 1.30
N ALA A 35 -0.59 5.66 2.08
CA ALA A 35 -0.73 6.99 2.62
C ALA A 35 0.00 7.14 3.98
N TRP A 36 0.48 8.34 4.25
CA TRP A 36 0.93 8.77 5.58
C TRP A 36 0.03 9.90 6.10
N GLY A 37 -0.51 9.74 7.30
CA GLY A 37 -1.27 10.76 8.01
C GLY A 37 -0.75 10.98 9.42
N SER A 38 -0.99 12.18 9.97
CA SER A 38 -0.70 12.46 11.37
C SER A 38 -1.70 13.45 11.94
N LEU A 39 -2.10 13.29 13.19
CA LEU A 39 -2.74 14.34 13.97
C LEU A 39 -1.68 15.12 14.75
N GLY A 40 -1.90 16.42 14.90
CA GLY A 40 -0.93 17.33 15.50
C GLY A 40 0.07 17.85 14.46
N GLY A 41 0.23 19.17 14.41
CA GLY A 41 1.24 19.85 13.59
C GLY A 41 2.50 20.25 14.35
N GLY A 42 2.65 19.77 15.59
CA GLY A 42 3.77 20.09 16.47
C GLY A 42 5.10 19.51 15.98
N MET A 43 6.19 19.95 16.63
CA MET A 43 7.56 19.55 16.30
C MET A 43 7.74 18.02 16.26
N GLU A 44 7.11 17.32 17.20
CA GLU A 44 7.02 15.86 17.28
C GLU A 44 6.53 15.21 15.97
N SER A 45 5.32 15.58 15.53
CA SER A 45 4.72 15.02 14.30
C SER A 45 5.56 15.32 13.06
N GLN A 46 6.16 16.51 13.01
CA GLN A 46 7.03 16.92 11.90
C GLN A 46 8.34 16.11 11.88
N GLU A 47 8.95 15.86 13.04
CA GLU A 47 10.17 15.07 13.15
C GLU A 47 9.92 13.61 12.72
N ILE A 48 8.85 12.98 13.20
CA ILE A 48 8.49 11.61 12.80
C ILE A 48 8.21 11.55 11.30
N ALA A 49 7.41 12.47 10.76
CA ALA A 49 7.11 12.52 9.32
C ALA A 49 8.39 12.73 8.48
N GLY A 50 9.34 13.54 8.95
CA GLY A 50 10.63 13.76 8.32
C GLY A 50 11.46 12.47 8.23
N LYS A 51 11.59 11.74 9.34
CA LYS A 51 12.30 10.45 9.38
C LYS A 51 11.67 9.39 8.47
N ILE A 52 10.33 9.33 8.43
CA ILE A 52 9.61 8.42 7.54
C ILE A 52 9.82 8.80 6.07
N LYS A 53 9.77 10.09 5.75
CA LYS A 53 10.04 10.57 4.39
C LYS A 53 11.46 10.21 3.96
N GLU A 54 12.45 10.43 4.82
CA GLU A 54 13.84 10.06 4.54
C GLU A 54 13.97 8.54 4.32
N PHE A 55 13.40 7.75 5.22
CA PHE A 55 13.46 6.28 5.14
C PHE A 55 12.84 5.74 3.85
N ALA A 56 11.63 6.20 3.49
CA ALA A 56 10.92 5.74 2.29
C ALA A 56 11.63 6.09 0.96
N ASN A 57 12.52 7.09 0.97
CA ASN A 57 13.34 7.46 -0.19
C ASN A 57 14.76 6.85 -0.13
N SER A 58 15.15 6.26 0.99
CA SER A 58 16.48 5.67 1.19
C SER A 58 16.60 4.28 0.56
N ASP A 59 17.83 3.79 0.33
CA ASP A 59 18.10 2.42 -0.14
C ASP A 59 17.83 1.35 0.93
N ARG A 60 17.55 1.76 2.17
CA ARG A 60 17.40 0.83 3.30
C ARG A 60 16.01 0.24 3.40
N ILE A 61 14.98 0.85 2.80
CA ILE A 61 13.59 0.41 2.96
C ILE A 61 13.37 -1.04 2.48
N ASP A 62 13.97 -1.42 1.35
CA ASP A 62 13.84 -2.77 0.78
C ASP A 62 14.34 -3.83 1.78
N SER A 63 15.56 -3.63 2.29
CA SER A 63 16.18 -4.56 3.25
C SER A 63 15.58 -4.50 4.65
N ALA A 64 15.14 -3.33 5.10
CA ALA A 64 14.60 -3.16 6.46
C ALA A 64 13.17 -3.66 6.59
N CYS A 65 12.36 -3.52 5.54
CA CYS A 65 10.97 -4.01 5.52
C CYS A 65 10.82 -5.39 4.85
N ASP A 66 11.88 -5.94 4.25
CA ASP A 66 11.86 -7.19 3.48
C ASP A 66 10.84 -7.15 2.32
N ILE A 67 10.93 -6.09 1.51
CA ILE A 67 10.03 -5.81 0.37
C ILE A 67 10.80 -5.29 -0.84
N GLN A 68 10.15 -5.28 -2.00
CA GLN A 68 10.66 -4.65 -3.22
C GLN A 68 10.01 -3.28 -3.41
N TRP A 69 10.38 -2.29 -2.59
CA TRP A 69 9.75 -0.97 -2.65
C TRP A 69 10.21 -0.22 -3.90
N LYS A 70 11.53 -0.10 -4.10
CA LYS A 70 12.08 0.69 -5.21
C LYS A 70 11.86 0.05 -6.58
N ASN A 71 12.05 -1.26 -6.69
CA ASN A 71 11.97 -1.97 -7.97
C ASN A 71 10.55 -2.05 -8.54
N ASN A 72 9.53 -1.91 -7.69
CA ASN A 72 8.14 -1.94 -8.09
C ASN A 72 7.51 -0.54 -8.15
N ASP A 73 8.29 0.54 -8.17
CA ASP A 73 7.75 1.91 -8.18
C ASP A 73 6.77 2.20 -7.03
N SER A 74 7.00 1.61 -5.84
CA SER A 74 6.17 1.85 -4.66
C SER A 74 6.27 3.31 -4.19
N MET A 75 5.18 3.85 -3.65
CA MET A 75 5.05 5.27 -3.31
C MET A 75 4.39 5.49 -1.94
N LEU A 76 4.91 6.49 -1.22
CA LEU A 76 4.35 6.99 0.04
C LEU A 76 3.75 8.40 -0.17
N TYR A 77 2.44 8.52 0.01
CA TYR A 77 1.68 9.75 -0.19
C TYR A 77 1.37 10.44 1.14
N PHE A 78 1.90 11.64 1.34
CA PHE A 78 1.62 12.41 2.56
C PHE A 78 0.27 13.13 2.45
N ASN A 79 -0.57 12.98 3.49
CA ASN A 79 -1.95 13.46 3.49
C ASN A 79 -2.09 14.96 3.18
N ASN A 80 -1.17 15.76 3.70
CA ASN A 80 -1.17 17.22 3.60
C ASN A 80 -1.01 17.80 2.18
N ARG A 81 -0.58 17.01 1.20
CA ARG A 81 -0.34 17.50 -0.18
C ARG A 81 -1.37 17.02 -1.18
N LEU A 82 -1.66 15.72 -1.19
CA LEU A 82 -2.40 15.08 -2.28
C LEU A 82 -3.73 14.46 -1.86
N LEU A 83 -3.77 13.83 -0.68
CA LEU A 83 -4.92 13.03 -0.28
C LEU A 83 -6.05 13.85 0.33
N LYS A 84 -5.70 14.96 1.02
CA LYS A 84 -6.65 15.90 1.63
C LYS A 84 -7.71 15.20 2.50
N ILE A 85 -7.34 14.10 3.17
CA ILE A 85 -8.21 13.37 4.10
C ILE A 85 -8.42 14.27 5.32
N PRO A 86 -9.67 14.59 5.69
CA PRO A 86 -9.93 15.46 6.85
C PRO A 86 -9.41 14.85 8.16
N ASP A 87 -8.84 15.69 9.03
CA ASP A 87 -8.36 15.27 10.35
C ASP A 87 -9.48 14.67 11.21
N ASP A 88 -10.72 15.16 11.08
CA ASP A 88 -11.90 14.59 11.75
C ASP A 88 -12.13 13.12 11.34
N LEU A 89 -12.00 12.80 10.05
CA LEU A 89 -12.14 11.44 9.56
C LEU A 89 -11.00 10.54 10.09
N LEU A 90 -9.76 11.05 10.12
CA LEU A 90 -8.64 10.33 10.71
C LEU A 90 -8.85 10.08 12.21
N ARG A 91 -9.34 11.08 12.96
CA ARG A 91 -9.65 10.96 14.38
C ARG A 91 -10.72 9.89 14.62
N LYS A 92 -11.82 9.93 13.89
CA LYS A 92 -12.91 8.95 13.99
C LYS A 92 -12.45 7.51 13.71
N VAL A 93 -11.61 7.32 12.69
CA VAL A 93 -11.08 5.99 12.34
C VAL A 93 -10.05 5.48 13.34
N PHE A 94 -9.04 6.29 13.67
CA PHE A 94 -7.86 5.81 14.39
C PHE A 94 -8.02 5.87 15.92
N ILE A 95 -8.77 6.86 16.41
CA ILE A 95 -8.94 7.12 17.84
C ILE A 95 -10.29 6.58 18.31
N GLU A 96 -11.38 7.00 17.68
CA GLU A 96 -12.75 6.67 18.14
C GLU A 96 -13.21 5.28 17.67
N ARG A 97 -12.56 4.73 16.63
CA ARG A 97 -12.90 3.44 16.01
C ARG A 97 -14.34 3.39 15.48
N ASP A 98 -14.81 4.52 14.95
CA ASP A 98 -16.15 4.66 14.40
C ASP A 98 -16.35 3.78 13.15
N SER A 99 -17.47 3.05 13.12
CA SER A 99 -17.73 2.04 12.09
C SER A 99 -18.02 2.63 10.72
N GLU A 100 -18.73 3.76 10.66
CA GLU A 100 -19.10 4.40 9.38
C GLU A 100 -17.87 5.05 8.74
N SER A 101 -17.02 5.64 9.58
CA SER A 101 -15.78 6.29 9.18
C SER A 101 -14.78 5.31 8.54
N PHE A 102 -14.78 4.02 8.92
CA PHE A 102 -13.96 3.00 8.22
C PHE A 102 -14.33 2.86 6.74
N SER A 103 -15.63 2.88 6.44
CA SER A 103 -16.12 2.80 5.06
C SER A 103 -15.78 4.06 4.29
N ALA A 104 -15.96 5.23 4.90
CA ALA A 104 -15.60 6.52 4.31
C ALA A 104 -14.11 6.59 3.98
N LEU A 105 -13.22 6.23 4.91
CA LEU A 105 -11.78 6.22 4.67
C LEU A 105 -11.39 5.19 3.61
N SER A 106 -11.96 3.99 3.64
CA SER A 106 -11.75 2.99 2.58
C SER A 106 -12.13 3.53 1.20
N HIS A 107 -13.25 4.25 1.11
CA HIS A 107 -13.70 4.83 -0.15
C HIS A 107 -12.70 5.87 -0.68
N VAL A 108 -12.26 6.80 0.16
CA VAL A 108 -11.28 7.84 -0.20
C VAL A 108 -9.97 7.23 -0.72
N LEU A 109 -9.45 6.21 -0.03
CA LEU A 109 -8.21 5.53 -0.43
C LEU A 109 -8.38 4.74 -1.73
N ARG A 110 -9.53 4.07 -1.93
CA ARG A 110 -9.83 3.33 -3.16
C ARG A 110 -10.08 4.23 -4.36
N SER A 111 -10.59 5.44 -4.14
CA SER A 111 -10.88 6.41 -5.20
C SER A 111 -9.70 7.29 -5.55
N PHE A 112 -8.62 7.26 -4.76
CA PHE A 112 -7.42 8.05 -5.03
C PHE A 112 -6.80 7.66 -6.39
N ARG A 113 -6.42 8.67 -7.18
CA ARG A 113 -5.77 8.47 -8.48
C ARG A 113 -4.56 9.39 -8.58
N HIS A 114 -3.43 8.84 -9.00
CA HIS A 114 -2.26 9.62 -9.35
C HIS A 114 -1.67 9.11 -10.67
N LEU A 115 -1.96 9.82 -11.76
CA LEU A 115 -1.71 9.36 -13.13
C LEU A 115 -0.21 9.22 -13.43
N GLU A 116 0.63 10.05 -12.82
CA GLU A 116 2.08 10.03 -13.04
C GLU A 116 2.78 8.82 -12.42
N THR A 117 2.20 8.23 -11.37
CA THR A 117 2.82 7.15 -10.58
C THR A 117 2.06 5.82 -10.71
N ASN A 118 1.22 5.67 -11.74
CA ASN A 118 0.42 4.47 -12.00
C ASN A 118 -0.47 4.00 -10.82
N ALA A 119 -0.80 4.88 -9.88
CA ALA A 119 -1.75 4.62 -8.81
C ALA A 119 -3.20 4.72 -9.34
N ARG A 120 -3.54 3.84 -10.28
CA ARG A 120 -4.86 3.78 -10.93
C ARG A 120 -5.89 3.03 -10.11
N ASP A 121 -5.44 2.14 -9.24
CA ASP A 121 -6.32 1.23 -8.48
C ASP A 121 -6.53 1.67 -7.02
N GLY A 122 -6.11 2.89 -6.69
CA GLY A 122 -6.17 3.45 -5.34
C GLY A 122 -4.92 3.16 -4.52
N LEU A 123 -5.05 3.38 -3.21
CA LEU A 123 -4.03 3.08 -2.21
C LEU A 123 -4.35 1.79 -1.46
N ASP A 124 -3.32 1.12 -0.95
CA ASP A 124 -3.44 -0.12 -0.16
C ASP A 124 -3.90 0.16 1.29
N GLY A 125 -3.60 1.36 1.79
CA GLY A 125 -3.93 1.77 3.14
C GLY A 125 -3.28 3.07 3.54
N ILE A 126 -3.41 3.39 4.83
CA ILE A 126 -2.76 4.55 5.46
C ILE A 126 -2.07 4.14 6.75
N ILE A 127 -0.83 4.58 6.91
CA ILE A 127 -0.14 4.60 8.19
C ILE A 127 -0.39 5.96 8.84
N PHE A 128 -0.73 5.94 10.11
CA PHE A 128 -1.17 7.10 10.86
C PHE A 128 -0.37 7.25 12.16
N TYR A 129 0.04 8.47 12.47
CA TYR A 129 0.70 8.81 13.74
C TYR A 129 -0.13 9.80 14.55
N ASP A 130 -0.54 9.41 15.76
CA ASP A 130 -1.20 10.32 16.70
C ASP A 130 -0.14 11.10 17.50
N GLY A 131 0.28 12.26 16.98
CA GLY A 131 1.25 13.12 17.66
C GLY A 131 0.66 14.07 18.71
N GLU A 132 -0.65 13.98 19.03
CA GLU A 132 -1.31 14.85 20.01
C GLU A 132 -1.47 14.19 21.37
N ARG A 133 -1.91 12.93 21.39
CA ARG A 133 -2.35 12.26 22.63
C ARG A 133 -1.53 11.03 22.96
N SER A 134 -1.56 10.03 22.08
CA SER A 134 -1.02 8.70 22.37
C SER A 134 0.41 8.50 21.89
N PHE A 135 0.90 9.31 20.93
CA PHE A 135 2.21 9.16 20.30
C PHE A 135 2.40 7.75 19.72
N ARG A 136 1.31 7.16 19.20
CA ARG A 136 1.30 5.81 18.63
C ARG A 136 1.23 5.86 17.11
N MET A 137 1.97 4.96 16.48
CA MET A 137 1.82 4.65 15.06
C MET A 137 0.79 3.55 14.87
N MET A 138 -0.04 3.70 13.85
CA MET A 138 -1.18 2.86 13.55
C MET A 138 -1.29 2.65 12.03
N SER A 139 -2.05 1.66 11.61
CA SER A 139 -2.29 1.36 10.21
C SER A 139 -3.72 0.92 9.97
N PHE A 140 -4.28 1.41 8.87
CA PHE A 140 -5.56 1.00 8.34
C PHE A 140 -5.36 0.49 6.92
N THR A 141 -5.84 -0.74 6.67
CA THR A 141 -5.81 -1.36 5.35
C THR A 141 -7.15 -1.17 4.67
N VAL A 142 -7.13 -0.83 3.38
CA VAL A 142 -8.34 -0.65 2.59
C VAL A 142 -9.25 -1.87 2.65
N GLY A 143 -10.56 -1.62 2.79
CA GLY A 143 -11.58 -2.68 2.83
C GLY A 143 -11.68 -3.40 4.18
N THR A 144 -10.82 -3.08 5.14
CA THR A 144 -10.90 -3.61 6.50
C THR A 144 -11.72 -2.69 7.41
N ARG A 145 -12.17 -3.22 8.56
CA ARG A 145 -12.85 -2.46 9.63
C ARG A 145 -12.03 -2.43 10.92
N ARG A 146 -10.70 -2.53 10.79
CA ARG A 146 -9.79 -2.62 11.93
C ARG A 146 -8.57 -1.73 11.71
N VAL A 147 -8.06 -1.20 12.82
CA VAL A 147 -6.77 -0.51 12.85
C VAL A 147 -5.77 -1.40 13.57
N LYS A 148 -4.62 -1.61 12.95
CA LYS A 148 -3.44 -2.19 13.60
C LYS A 148 -2.70 -1.08 14.35
N THR A 149 -2.23 -1.37 15.55
CA THR A 149 -1.52 -0.39 16.38
C THR A 149 -0.16 -0.95 16.73
N TYR A 150 0.91 -0.17 16.51
CA TYR A 150 2.23 -0.55 17.00
C TYR A 150 2.23 -0.48 18.53
N PRO A 151 2.72 -1.50 19.24
CA PRO A 151 2.55 -1.60 20.69
C PRO A 151 3.30 -0.52 21.46
N GLN A 152 4.44 -0.04 20.93
CA GLN A 152 5.28 0.95 21.59
C GLN A 152 4.90 2.39 21.22
N VAL A 153 5.07 3.28 22.18
CA VAL A 153 4.91 4.72 22.02
C VAL A 153 6.19 5.30 21.41
N LEU A 154 6.06 6.24 20.47
CA LEU A 154 7.16 6.82 19.70
C LEU A 154 7.23 8.34 19.88
N LYS A 155 7.57 8.80 21.08
CA LYS A 155 7.81 10.24 21.36
C LYS A 155 9.20 10.67 20.90
N ALA A 156 9.34 11.88 20.39
CA ALA A 156 10.63 12.48 20.12
C ALA A 156 11.44 12.62 21.42
N PRO A 157 12.77 12.37 21.37
CA PRO A 157 13.56 12.00 20.19
C PRO A 157 13.66 10.48 20.01
N ALA A 158 12.57 9.81 19.58
CA ALA A 158 12.58 8.39 19.21
C ALA A 158 13.66 8.12 18.15
N ARG A 159 14.35 6.98 18.28
CA ARG A 159 15.45 6.63 17.38
C ARG A 159 14.91 6.31 15.99
N ALA A 160 15.63 6.69 14.94
CA ALA A 160 15.21 6.42 13.56
C ALA A 160 14.87 4.94 13.34
N LYS A 161 15.71 4.02 13.82
CA LYS A 161 15.48 2.56 13.72
C LYS A 161 14.17 2.08 14.35
N GLU A 162 13.70 2.72 15.42
CA GLU A 162 12.44 2.34 16.08
C GLU A 162 11.24 2.77 15.24
N ILE A 163 11.33 3.96 14.65
CA ILE A 163 10.31 4.52 13.75
C ILE A 163 10.24 3.71 12.46
N GLU A 164 11.40 3.35 11.88
CA GLU A 164 11.50 2.49 10.70
C GLU A 164 10.89 1.10 10.95
N ARG A 165 11.23 0.48 12.09
CA ARG A 165 10.64 -0.82 12.49
C ARG A 165 9.12 -0.73 12.63
N ALA A 166 8.63 0.33 13.29
CA ALA A 166 7.21 0.54 13.45
C ALA A 166 6.51 0.67 12.08
N PHE A 167 7.08 1.48 11.18
CA PHE A 167 6.58 1.64 9.82
C PHE A 167 6.52 0.32 9.06
N CYS A 168 7.62 -0.45 9.01
CA CYS A 168 7.65 -1.74 8.32
C CYS A 168 6.61 -2.72 8.89
N SER A 169 6.46 -2.79 10.22
CA SER A 169 5.48 -3.68 10.87
C SER A 169 4.02 -3.30 10.60
N LEU A 170 3.79 -2.05 10.21
CA LEU A 170 2.47 -1.47 9.97
C LEU A 170 2.18 -1.26 8.49
N LEU A 171 3.07 -1.67 7.60
CA LEU A 171 2.89 -1.52 6.16
C LEU A 171 1.59 -2.23 5.74
N PRO A 172 0.64 -1.52 5.11
CA PRO A 172 -0.56 -2.16 4.58
C PRO A 172 -0.18 -3.22 3.53
N PRO A 173 -0.79 -4.43 3.57
CA PRO A 173 -0.62 -5.40 2.50
C PRO A 173 -1.27 -4.87 1.22
N ILE A 174 -0.81 -5.35 0.07
CA ILE A 174 -1.38 -5.00 -1.23
C ILE A 174 -2.79 -5.59 -1.32
N THR A 175 -3.79 -4.74 -1.56
CA THR A 175 -5.20 -5.16 -1.65
C THR A 175 -5.82 -4.96 -3.03
N ARG A 176 -5.04 -4.39 -3.96
CA ARG A 176 -5.46 -4.10 -5.33
C ARG A 176 -5.39 -5.38 -6.17
N ALA A 177 -6.29 -5.50 -7.14
CA ALA A 177 -6.25 -6.62 -8.08
C ALA A 177 -4.99 -6.51 -8.97
N PRO A 178 -4.41 -7.64 -9.42
CA PRO A 178 -3.33 -7.67 -10.42
C PRO A 178 -3.71 -6.97 -11.72
#